data_AF-A0A9D4Q477-F1
#
_entry.id   AF-A0A9D4Q477-F1
#
_cell.length_a   1.000
_cell.length_b   1.000
_cell.length_c   1.000
_cell.angle_alpha   90.00
_cell.angle_beta   90.00
_cell.angle_gamma   90.00
#
_symmetry.space_group_name_H-M   'P 1'
#
loop_
_entity.id
_entity.type
_entity.pdbx_description
1 polymer ?
#
loop_
_entity_poly.entity_id
_entity_poly.type
_entity_poly.pdbx_seq_one_letter_code
_entity_poly.pdbx_strand_id
1 'polypeptide(L)'
;MVNGEGRAARSILDGTFFEPVEDGSNASVLKAECKLCGKVISGSRTSTSDFKVHLKRVHPNGASEYEQYLKRPRKCSSGREKANERERTDQLESTGRLDSYFGLAKNRPGQKKFDELLQNLIVKSMLPLQFVEEEAFQQFVKD
;
A
#
# COMPACT_ATOMS: atom_id res chain seq x y z
N MET A 1 27.13 4.71 5.20
CA MET A 1 26.25 3.57 5.56
C MET A 1 24.85 4.13 5.75
N VAL A 2 24.04 4.19 4.69
CA VAL A 2 22.65 4.66 4.80
C VAL A 2 21.74 3.44 4.92
N ASN A 3 21.32 3.19 6.15
CA ASN A 3 20.35 2.18 6.53
C ASN A 3 18.94 2.70 6.22
N GLY A 4 18.10 1.86 5.62
CA GLY A 4 16.71 2.21 5.33
C GLY A 4 15.86 1.04 4.83
N GLU A 5 16.09 -0.19 5.32
CA GLU A 5 15.27 -1.35 4.97
C GLU A 5 13.93 -1.36 5.74
N GLY A 6 13.08 -0.38 5.46
CA GLY A 6 11.64 -0.58 5.58
C GLY A 6 11.22 -1.45 4.40
N ARG A 7 10.90 -2.74 4.61
CA ARG A 7 10.44 -3.65 3.54
C ARG A 7 9.10 -3.17 2.95
N ALA A 8 9.20 -2.20 2.05
CA ALA A 8 8.10 -1.55 1.34
C ALA A 8 7.30 -2.56 0.50
N ALA A 9 6.12 -2.14 0.06
CA ALA A 9 5.31 -2.85 -0.92
C ALA A 9 6.15 -3.26 -2.15
N ARG A 10 5.76 -4.34 -2.84
CA ARG A 10 6.47 -4.75 -4.06
C ARG A 10 6.50 -3.59 -5.04
N SER A 11 7.69 -3.11 -5.33
CA SER A 11 7.94 -2.04 -6.27
C SER A 11 8.75 -2.60 -7.43
N ILE A 12 8.59 -2.04 -8.62
CA ILE A 12 9.44 -2.40 -9.76
C ILE A 12 10.93 -2.05 -9.51
N LEU A 13 11.18 -1.15 -8.56
CA LEU A 13 12.49 -0.64 -8.12
C LEU A 13 13.04 -1.37 -6.88
N ASP A 14 12.56 -2.58 -6.59
CA ASP A 14 13.00 -3.37 -5.42
C ASP A 14 14.30 -4.14 -5.67
N GLY A 15 15.01 -3.85 -6.77
CA GLY A 15 16.23 -4.54 -7.18
C GLY A 15 16.00 -5.80 -8.01
N THR A 16 14.76 -6.31 -8.11
CA THR A 16 14.47 -7.54 -8.88
C THR A 16 14.55 -7.29 -10.38
N PHE A 17 13.90 -6.22 -10.85
CA PHE A 17 13.85 -5.86 -12.28
C PHE A 17 14.64 -4.59 -12.58
N PHE A 18 14.60 -3.64 -11.65
CA PHE A 18 15.34 -2.39 -11.73
C PHE A 18 16.07 -2.11 -10.43
N GLU A 19 17.35 -1.79 -10.54
CA GLU A 19 18.16 -1.35 -9.42
C GLU A 19 18.37 0.17 -9.51
N PRO A 20 17.93 0.95 -8.50
CA PRO A 20 18.15 2.39 -8.47
C PRO A 20 19.64 2.73 -8.49
N VAL A 21 20.02 3.67 -9.34
CA VAL A 21 21.39 4.22 -9.39
C VAL A 21 21.36 5.55 -8.64
N GLU A 22 22.25 5.72 -7.66
CA GLU A 22 22.35 6.98 -6.92
C GLU A 22 22.96 8.06 -7.81
N ASP A 23 22.12 8.96 -8.32
CA ASP A 23 22.54 10.16 -9.02
C ASP A 23 22.32 11.38 -8.12
N GLY A 24 23.42 11.89 -7.56
CA GLY A 24 23.42 12.95 -6.54
C GLY A 24 23.06 14.37 -7.00
N SER A 25 22.07 14.59 -7.88
CA SER A 25 21.76 15.97 -8.31
C SER A 25 20.31 16.37 -8.55
N ASN A 26 19.32 15.48 -8.64
CA ASN A 26 17.94 15.91 -8.93
C ASN A 26 16.89 15.13 -8.13
N ALA A 27 16.20 15.79 -7.19
CA ALA A 27 15.20 15.16 -6.31
C ALA A 27 13.97 14.58 -7.05
N SER A 28 13.70 15.06 -8.27
CA SER A 28 12.50 14.68 -9.04
C SER A 28 12.70 13.46 -9.95
N VAL A 29 13.93 13.26 -10.46
CA VAL A 29 14.24 12.23 -11.46
C VAL A 29 15.02 11.11 -10.79
N LEU A 30 14.52 9.88 -10.91
CA LEU A 30 15.20 8.67 -10.47
C LEU A 30 15.79 7.97 -11.69
N LYS A 31 17.07 7.59 -11.62
CA LYS A 31 17.64 6.66 -12.59
C LYS A 31 17.73 5.26 -12.00
N ALA A 32 17.44 4.26 -12.82
CA ALA A 32 17.57 2.87 -12.44
C ALA A 32 18.07 2.03 -13.61
N GLU A 33 18.91 1.05 -13.31
CA GLU A 33 19.45 0.10 -14.27
C GLU A 33 18.50 -1.09 -14.43
N CYS A 34 18.14 -1.42 -15.69
CA CYS A 34 17.36 -2.61 -15.99
C CYS A 34 18.23 -3.87 -15.89
N LYS A 35 17.85 -4.83 -15.05
CA LYS A 35 18.61 -6.08 -14.88
C LYS A 35 18.52 -7.05 -16.06
N LEU A 36 17.59 -6.84 -17.00
CA LEU A 36 17.42 -7.69 -18.18
C LEU A 36 18.29 -7.24 -19.37
N CYS A 37 18.66 -5.96 -19.46
CA CYS A 37 19.48 -5.44 -20.57
C CYS A 37 20.63 -4.52 -20.16
N GLY A 38 20.81 -4.22 -18.88
CA GLY A 38 21.84 -3.32 -18.36
C GLY A 38 21.65 -1.84 -18.74
N LYS A 39 20.51 -1.47 -19.35
CA LYS A 39 20.24 -0.07 -19.72
C LYS A 39 19.82 0.73 -18.51
N VAL A 40 20.45 1.89 -18.32
CA VAL A 40 20.03 2.89 -17.32
C VAL A 40 18.89 3.71 -17.90
N ILE A 41 17.78 3.75 -17.17
CA ILE A 41 16.55 4.46 -17.55
C ILE A 41 16.27 5.53 -16.50
N SER A 42 15.91 6.71 -16.97
CA SER A 42 15.45 7.81 -16.12
C SER A 42 13.93 7.82 -16.09
N GLY A 43 13.35 8.00 -14.91
CA GLY A 43 11.91 8.12 -14.72
C GLY A 43 11.58 9.00 -13.53
N SER A 44 10.29 9.24 -13.32
CA SER A 44 9.83 9.98 -12.13
C SER A 44 10.07 9.17 -10.85
N ARG A 45 10.45 9.84 -9.76
CA ARG A 45 10.53 9.20 -8.43
C ARG A 45 9.16 8.78 -7.88
N THR A 46 8.09 9.47 -8.29
CA THR A 46 6.72 9.23 -7.80
C THR A 46 5.92 8.28 -8.69
N SER A 47 6.37 8.02 -9.92
CA SER A 47 5.66 7.19 -10.89
C SER A 47 6.57 6.12 -11.49
N THR A 48 6.05 4.91 -11.62
CA THR A 48 6.78 3.76 -12.16
C THR A 48 6.42 3.44 -13.61
N SER A 49 5.67 4.32 -14.28
CA SER A 49 5.16 4.10 -15.64
C SER A 49 6.27 3.87 -16.66
N ASP A 50 7.36 4.65 -16.59
CA ASP A 50 8.45 4.58 -17.57
C ASP A 50 9.15 3.22 -17.54
N PHE A 51 9.41 2.70 -16.33
CA PHE A 51 10.01 1.38 -16.13
C PHE A 51 9.09 0.24 -16.60
N LYS A 52 7.78 0.36 -16.35
CA LYS A 52 6.79 -0.61 -16.87
C LYS A 52 6.70 -0.59 -18.39
N VAL A 53 6.73 0.59 -19.00
CA VAL A 53 6.73 0.76 -20.45
C VAL A 53 7.99 0.15 -21.06
N HIS A 54 9.15 0.36 -20.42
CA HIS A 54 10.39 -0.28 -20.86
C HIS A 54 10.27 -1.81 -20.88
N LEU A 55 9.80 -2.43 -19.78
CA LEU A 55 9.60 -3.88 -19.75
C LEU A 55 8.66 -4.32 -20.86
N LYS A 56 7.51 -3.67 -21.04
CA LYS A 56 6.54 -4.04 -22.08
C LYS A 56 7.10 -3.94 -23.50
N ARG A 57 7.94 -2.96 -23.79
CA ARG A 57 8.48 -2.71 -25.14
C ARG A 57 9.73 -3.51 -25.46
N VAL A 58 10.66 -3.63 -24.51
CA VAL A 58 11.97 -4.24 -24.72
C VAL A 58 12.01 -5.68 -24.24
N HIS A 59 11.27 -6.01 -23.18
CA HIS A 59 11.29 -7.30 -22.52
C HIS A 59 9.85 -7.84 -22.32
N PRO A 60 9.11 -8.16 -23.39
CA PRO A 60 7.71 -8.61 -23.27
C PRO A 60 7.56 -9.82 -22.34
N ASN A 61 8.54 -10.73 -22.33
CA ASN A 61 8.59 -11.85 -21.39
C ASN A 61 8.81 -11.37 -19.93
N GLY A 62 9.74 -10.44 -19.71
CA GLY A 62 9.98 -9.83 -18.40
C GLY A 62 8.80 -9.03 -17.87
N ALA A 63 7.97 -8.45 -18.75
CA ALA A 63 6.73 -7.80 -18.34
C ALA A 63 5.72 -8.81 -17.75
N SER A 64 5.59 -10.00 -18.36
CA SER A 64 4.75 -11.08 -17.82
C SER A 64 5.28 -11.57 -16.47
N GLU A 65 6.59 -11.73 -16.34
CA GLU A 65 7.24 -12.11 -15.07
C GLU A 65 6.99 -11.09 -13.97
N TYR A 66 7.05 -9.79 -14.28
CA TYR A 66 6.74 -8.74 -13.33
C TYR A 66 5.28 -8.78 -12.87
N GLU A 67 4.33 -9.04 -13.77
CA GLU A 67 2.91 -9.19 -13.40
C GLU A 67 2.68 -10.41 -12.50
N GLN A 68 3.37 -11.53 -12.76
CA GLN A 68 3.34 -12.70 -11.89
C GLN A 68 3.99 -12.42 -10.52
N TYR A 69 5.10 -11.68 -10.52
CA TYR A 69 5.80 -11.26 -9.32
C TYR A 69 4.89 -10.44 -8.39
N LEU A 70 4.06 -9.55 -8.92
CA LEU A 70 3.08 -8.80 -8.13
C LEU A 70 2.00 -9.71 -7.51
N LYS A 71 1.55 -10.74 -8.22
CA LYS A 71 0.47 -11.65 -7.78
C LYS A 71 0.90 -12.69 -6.73
N ARG A 72 2.20 -12.99 -6.62
CA ARG A 72 2.68 -14.06 -5.72
C ARG A 72 2.35 -13.76 -4.25
N PRO A 73 1.77 -14.64 -3.44
CA PRO A 73 1.64 -14.37 -2.01
C PRO A 73 3.04 -14.20 -1.39
N ARG A 74 3.24 -13.17 -0.54
CA ARG A 74 4.50 -13.10 0.24
C ARG A 74 4.50 -14.32 1.15
N LYS A 75 5.50 -15.20 1.03
CA LYS A 75 5.78 -16.16 2.09
C LYS A 75 6.22 -15.31 3.28
N CYS A 76 5.32 -15.11 4.24
CA CYS A 76 5.73 -14.70 5.57
C CYS A 76 6.68 -15.79 6.05
N SER A 77 7.97 -15.53 6.00
CA SER A 77 8.97 -16.27 6.76
C SER A 77 8.81 -15.91 8.23
N SER A 78 7.62 -16.15 8.80
CA SER A 78 7.43 -16.29 10.23
C SER A 78 7.76 -17.75 10.56
N GLY A 79 9.03 -18.12 10.40
CA GLY A 79 9.60 -19.18 11.21
C GLY A 79 9.69 -18.63 12.62
N ARG A 80 8.60 -18.75 13.40
CA ARG A 80 8.64 -18.60 14.84
C ARG A 80 8.20 -19.94 15.41
N GLU A 81 9.20 -20.66 15.88
CA GLU A 81 9.08 -21.92 16.58
C GLU A 81 8.13 -21.77 17.79
N LYS A 82 7.40 -22.84 18.07
CA LYS A 82 6.51 -22.95 19.24
C LYS A 82 7.35 -22.95 20.53
N ALA A 83 7.10 -22.00 21.43
CA ALA A 83 7.37 -22.12 22.87
C ALA A 83 6.54 -21.02 23.57
N ASN A 84 5.40 -21.37 24.17
CA ASN A 84 5.20 -21.72 25.57
C ASN A 84 4.99 -20.48 26.47
N GLU A 85 3.99 -20.61 27.33
CA GLU A 85 3.40 -19.60 28.22
C GLU A 85 4.43 -18.86 29.09
N ARG A 86 4.17 -17.56 29.31
CA ARG A 86 4.04 -16.98 30.66
C ARG A 86 3.53 -15.54 30.60
N GLU A 87 2.53 -15.31 31.43
CA GLU A 87 1.95 -14.02 31.79
C GLU A 87 2.99 -13.09 32.44
N ARG A 88 2.95 -11.79 32.13
CA ARG A 88 2.83 -10.73 33.15
C ARG A 88 2.57 -9.34 32.55
N THR A 89 1.74 -8.62 33.28
CA THR A 89 1.17 -7.28 33.14
C THR A 89 2.18 -6.13 33.26
N ASP A 90 1.97 -5.04 32.51
CA ASP A 90 1.72 -3.66 33.01
C ASP A 90 1.64 -2.69 31.79
N GLN A 91 0.46 -2.16 31.48
CA GLN A 91 -0.09 -0.86 31.92
C GLN A 91 0.61 0.38 31.31
N LEU A 92 0.01 0.95 30.24
CA LEU A 92 -0.12 2.41 30.07
C LEU A 92 -1.19 2.78 29.01
N GLU A 93 -2.34 3.29 29.49
CA GLU A 93 -3.22 4.35 28.91
C GLU A 93 -3.63 4.21 27.42
N SER A 94 -4.74 3.56 26.99
CA SER A 94 -6.18 3.74 27.28
C SER A 94 -6.82 5.07 26.80
N THR A 95 -6.91 5.25 25.48
CA THR A 95 -8.10 5.86 24.85
C THR A 95 -8.66 4.93 23.77
N GLY A 96 -9.82 4.33 24.04
CA GLY A 96 -10.80 3.98 23.00
C GLY A 96 -10.52 2.79 22.10
N ARG A 97 -10.39 1.61 22.71
CA ARG A 97 -10.43 0.28 22.06
C ARG A 97 -11.84 -0.01 21.48
N LEU A 98 -12.20 0.61 20.37
CA LEU A 98 -13.40 0.29 19.58
C LEU A 98 -13.08 -0.53 18.32
N ASP A 99 -11.81 -0.55 17.88
CA ASP A 99 -11.37 -1.31 16.70
C ASP A 99 -11.52 -2.83 16.87
N SER A 100 -11.44 -3.35 18.10
CA SER A 100 -11.55 -4.79 18.35
C SER A 100 -12.98 -5.32 18.32
N TYR A 101 -13.99 -4.45 18.42
CA TYR A 101 -15.41 -4.89 18.37
C TYR A 101 -15.95 -4.98 16.94
N PHE A 102 -15.44 -4.16 16.02
CA PHE A 102 -15.92 -4.12 14.63
C PHE A 102 -15.04 -4.89 13.63
N GLY A 103 -13.89 -5.44 14.06
CA GLY A 103 -13.04 -6.25 13.19
C GLY A 103 -12.71 -5.56 11.86
N LEU A 104 -12.64 -4.22 11.84
CA LEU A 104 -12.39 -3.42 10.63
C LEU A 104 -10.90 -3.47 10.30
N ALA A 105 -10.44 -4.66 9.96
CA ALA A 105 -9.11 -4.91 9.44
C ALA A 105 -8.97 -4.27 8.05
N LYS A 106 -8.18 -3.19 7.97
CA LYS A 106 -7.30 -2.72 6.87
C LYS A 106 -7.83 -2.60 5.43
N ASN A 107 -9.05 -3.02 5.11
CA ASN A 107 -9.63 -2.99 3.78
C ASN A 107 -10.69 -1.88 3.73
N ARG A 108 -10.25 -0.63 3.54
CA ARG A 108 -11.19 0.44 3.18
C ARG A 108 -11.83 0.07 1.83
N PRO A 109 -13.16 -0.05 1.73
CA PRO A 109 -13.81 -0.25 0.44
C PRO A 109 -13.50 0.94 -0.47
N GLY A 110 -13.40 0.70 -1.79
CA GLY A 110 -13.26 1.80 -2.75
C GLY A 110 -14.46 2.76 -2.64
N GLN A 111 -14.25 4.04 -2.91
CA GLN A 111 -15.20 5.14 -2.69
C GLN A 111 -16.63 4.81 -3.15
N LYS A 112 -16.80 4.34 -4.39
CA LYS A 112 -18.13 3.95 -4.92
C LYS A 112 -18.87 2.92 -4.07
N LYS A 113 -18.15 1.92 -3.57
CA LYS A 113 -18.73 0.86 -2.71
C LYS A 113 -18.98 1.37 -1.31
N PHE A 114 -18.14 2.28 -0.81
CA PHE A 114 -18.36 2.95 0.45
C PHE A 114 -19.63 3.81 0.41
N ASP A 115 -19.79 4.63 -0.64
CA ASP A 115 -20.95 5.51 -0.83
C ASP A 115 -22.25 4.71 -0.93
N GLU A 116 -22.24 3.61 -1.70
CA GLU A 116 -23.38 2.70 -1.82
C GLU A 116 -23.76 2.07 -0.46
N LEU A 117 -22.77 1.69 0.36
CA LEU A 117 -23.02 1.14 1.69
C LEU A 117 -23.55 2.20 2.66
N LEU A 118 -23.03 3.43 2.60
CA LEU A 118 -23.49 4.54 3.41
C LEU A 118 -24.93 4.93 3.05
N GLN A 119 -25.23 5.05 1.76
CA GLN A 119 -26.59 5.30 1.28
C GLN A 119 -27.55 4.20 1.73
N ASN A 120 -27.16 2.94 1.57
CA ASN A 120 -27.97 1.80 2.03
C ASN A 120 -28.18 1.82 3.54
N LEU A 121 -27.18 2.22 4.32
CA LEU A 121 -27.30 2.36 5.77
C LEU A 121 -28.35 3.42 6.08
N ILE A 122 -28.22 4.63 5.54
CA ILE A 122 -29.14 5.75 5.79
C ILE A 122 -30.58 5.35 5.44
N VAL A 123 -30.79 4.73 4.27
CA VAL A 123 -32.11 4.31 3.80
C VAL A 123 -32.69 3.16 4.63
N LYS A 124 -31.90 2.13 4.96
CA LYS A 124 -32.40 0.94 5.67
C LYS A 124 -32.56 1.16 7.16
N SER A 125 -31.73 2.00 7.77
CA SER A 125 -31.83 2.35 9.19
C SER A 125 -32.78 3.52 9.45
N MET A 126 -33.43 4.06 8.41
CA MET A 126 -34.39 5.17 8.49
C MET A 126 -33.84 6.32 9.35
N LEU A 127 -32.56 6.66 9.15
CA LEU A 127 -31.94 7.72 9.93
C LEU A 127 -32.68 9.04 9.68
N PRO A 128 -32.95 9.82 10.73
CA PRO A 128 -33.62 11.10 10.57
C PRO A 128 -32.77 12.01 9.69
N LEU A 129 -33.43 12.72 8.77
CA LEU A 129 -32.75 13.59 7.79
C LEU A 129 -31.88 14.68 8.45
N GLN A 130 -32.19 15.03 9.70
CA GLN A 130 -31.39 15.92 10.56
C GLN A 130 -29.93 15.46 10.71
N PHE A 131 -29.67 14.16 10.59
CA PHE A 131 -28.30 13.63 10.63
C PHE A 131 -27.40 14.19 9.52
N VAL A 132 -27.97 14.56 8.38
CA VAL A 132 -27.23 15.16 7.25
C VAL A 132 -26.88 16.62 7.52
N GLU A 133 -27.59 17.26 8.45
CA GLU A 133 -27.38 18.66 8.83
C GLU A 133 -26.24 18.82 9.84
N GLU A 134 -25.84 17.75 10.53
CA GLU A 134 -24.72 17.74 11.47
C GLU A 134 -23.41 18.21 10.80
N GLU A 135 -22.69 19.12 11.47
CA GLU A 135 -21.48 19.72 10.92
C GLU A 135 -20.40 18.69 10.58
N ALA A 136 -20.28 17.65 11.42
CA ALA A 136 -19.35 16.56 11.21
C ALA A 136 -19.69 15.78 9.92
N PHE A 137 -20.97 15.59 9.61
CA PHE A 137 -21.40 14.94 8.37
C PHE A 137 -21.12 15.84 7.17
N GLN A 138 -21.35 17.15 7.29
CA GLN A 138 -21.05 18.10 6.21
C GLN A 138 -19.54 18.18 5.91
N GLN A 139 -18.69 18.13 6.93
CA GLN A 139 -17.23 18.06 6.75
C GLN A 139 -16.84 16.73 6.08
N PHE A 140 -17.42 15.62 6.53
CA PHE A 140 -17.18 14.30 5.99
C PHE A 140 -17.46 14.17 4.48
N VAL A 141 -18.46 14.87 3.96
CA VAL A 141 -18.82 14.85 2.53
C VAL A 141 -17.97 15.82 1.69
N LYS A 142 -17.37 16.84 2.31
CA LYS A 142 -16.59 17.89 1.62
C LYS A 142 -15.12 17.53 1.41
N ASP A 143 -14.56 16.63 2.21
CA ASP A 143 -13.20 16.09 2.09
C ASP A 143 -13.06 15.03 0.98
#